data_AF-A0A8H5TIZ2-F1
#
_entry.id   AF-A0A8H5TIZ2-F1
#
_cell.length_a   1.000
_cell.length_b   1.000
_cell.length_c   1.000
_cell.angle_alpha   90.00
_cell.angle_beta   90.00
_cell.angle_gamma   90.00
#
_symmetry.space_group_name_H-M   'P 1'
#
loop_
_entity.id
_entity.type
_entity.pdbx_description
1 polymer ?
#
loop_
_entity_poly.entity_id
_entity_poly.type
_entity_poly.pdbx_seq_one_letter_code
_entity_poly.pdbx_strand_id
1 'polypeptide(L)'
;MADPLSLAGSAVGIISLGIQVCNGLLVYADAIRGRSQDLSDHLDQVQPLLALFKSLELTATRLETLNPENAKILRDNMSQTEGKLKSLQVLLDDVGISPSATTDIKGKMKETFRVVVYPIKKSKLKGARQTVQALLSSLTATIQTVGLDLEISQNHILNEAHKTVAVIKSNSIEMKAEMATSYNKVADVEGRLISVQQDLCGFSKKADGELGFISADTKEGLENTRAILGLMNNLSLQLKQTSSNASGTSQSHITV
;
A
#
# COMPACT_ATOMS: atom_id res chain seq x y z
N MET A 1 28.86 -0.92 -12.66
CA MET A 1 27.85 -1.14 -11.61
C MET A 1 28.60 -1.02 -10.30
N ALA A 2 28.27 -0.05 -9.43
CA ALA A 2 28.95 0.15 -8.16
C ALA A 2 28.07 -0.48 -7.06
N ASP A 3 28.62 -1.45 -6.33
CA ASP A 3 27.90 -2.17 -5.29
C ASP A 3 27.55 -1.26 -4.10
N PRO A 4 26.34 -1.36 -3.53
CA PRO A 4 25.93 -0.62 -2.33
C PRO A 4 26.89 -0.78 -1.14
N LEU A 5 27.52 -1.95 -1.01
CA LEU A 5 28.48 -2.27 0.05
C LEU A 5 29.83 -1.56 -0.14
N SER A 6 30.27 -1.35 -1.39
CA SER A 6 31.49 -0.59 -1.69
C SER A 6 31.30 0.91 -1.47
N LEU A 7 30.06 1.39 -1.56
CA LEU A 7 29.65 2.76 -1.30
C LEU A 7 29.62 3.06 0.21
N ALA A 8 28.98 2.19 0.99
CA ALA A 8 28.89 2.27 2.45
C ALA A 8 30.28 2.22 3.11
N GLY A 9 31.14 1.33 2.62
CA GLY A 9 32.51 1.17 3.13
C GLY A 9 33.37 2.43 3.00
N SER A 10 33.12 3.27 1.98
CA SER A 10 33.89 4.50 1.76
C SER A 10 33.43 5.62 2.71
N ALA A 11 32.13 5.90 2.83
CA ALA A 11 31.63 6.92 3.74
C ALA A 11 31.89 6.57 5.21
N VAL A 12 31.59 5.32 5.62
CA VAL A 12 31.84 4.84 6.98
C VAL A 12 33.33 4.83 7.30
N GLY A 13 34.19 4.47 6.33
CA GLY A 13 35.63 4.56 6.47
C GLY A 13 36.13 5.98 6.73
N ILE A 14 35.60 6.97 5.99
CA ILE A 14 35.93 8.38 6.19
C ILE A 14 35.41 8.89 7.54
N ILE A 15 34.21 8.49 7.96
CA ILE A 15 33.64 8.82 9.27
C ILE A 15 34.51 8.27 10.40
N SER A 16 34.93 6.99 10.30
CA SER A 16 35.82 6.35 11.27
C SER A 16 37.16 7.07 11.37
N LEU A 17 37.73 7.47 10.22
CA LEU A 17 38.93 8.30 10.20
C LEU A 17 38.70 9.66 10.89
N GLY A 18 37.56 10.30 10.62
CA GLY A 18 37.16 11.55 11.27
C GLY A 18 37.10 11.44 12.79
N ILE A 19 36.51 10.35 13.31
CA ILE A 19 36.45 10.05 14.75
C ILE A 19 37.86 9.90 15.34
N GLN A 20 38.74 9.13 14.68
CA GLN A 20 40.11 8.91 15.12
C GLN A 20 40.92 10.22 15.18
N VAL A 21 40.84 11.03 14.12
CA VAL A 21 41.53 12.33 14.06
C VAL A 21 41.00 13.29 15.12
N CYS A 22 39.68 13.36 15.33
CA CYS A 22 39.10 14.21 16.36
C CYS A 22 39.54 13.77 17.77
N ASN A 23 39.57 12.46 18.06
CA ASN A 23 40.06 11.96 19.34
C ASN A 23 41.54 12.30 19.57
N GLY A 24 42.40 12.16 18.55
CA GLY A 24 43.80 12.57 18.63
C GLY A 24 43.98 14.06 18.89
N LEU A 25 43.17 14.90 18.26
CA LEU A 25 43.14 16.36 18.49
C LEU A 25 42.67 16.74 19.90
N LEU A 26 41.74 15.97 20.49
CA LEU A 26 41.32 16.18 21.89
C LEU A 26 42.42 15.81 22.88
N VAL A 27 43.10 14.69 22.66
CA VAL A 27 44.28 14.29 23.46
C VAL A 27 45.37 15.36 23.36
N TYR A 28 45.58 15.91 22.17
CA TYR A 28 46.50 17.03 21.96
C TYR A 28 46.06 18.28 22.76
N ALA A 29 44.78 18.66 22.65
CA ALA A 29 44.22 19.83 23.35
C ALA A 29 44.39 19.71 24.88
N ASP A 30 44.07 18.56 25.46
CA ASP A 30 44.20 18.33 26.91
C ASP A 30 45.67 18.37 27.37
N ALA A 31 46.60 17.87 26.55
CA ALA A 31 48.01 17.88 26.87
C ALA A 31 48.65 19.29 26.82
N ILE A 32 48.11 20.20 25.99
CA ILE A 32 48.56 21.61 25.93
C ILE A 32 47.78 22.55 26.86
N ARG A 33 46.58 22.16 27.32
CA ARG A 33 45.72 22.96 28.21
C ARG A 33 46.39 23.37 29.51
N GLY A 34 47.31 22.55 30.03
CA GLY A 34 48.11 22.87 31.21
C GLY A 34 49.21 23.92 31.00
N ARG A 35 49.47 24.37 29.76
CA ARG A 35 50.57 25.31 29.44
C ARG A 35 50.12 26.53 28.61
N SER A 36 49.04 26.44 27.84
CA SER A 36 48.52 27.55 27.05
C SER A 36 47.01 27.45 26.86
N GLN A 37 46.27 28.26 27.63
CA GLN A 37 44.81 28.30 27.58
C GLN A 37 44.30 28.79 26.22
N ASP A 38 44.89 29.88 25.68
CA ASP A 38 44.56 30.40 24.34
C ASP A 38 44.64 29.35 23.23
N LEU A 39 45.63 28.44 23.31
CA LEU A 39 45.88 27.42 22.29
C LEU A 39 44.95 26.22 22.43
N SER A 40 44.52 25.91 23.66
CA SER A 40 43.49 24.91 23.95
C SER A 40 42.13 25.41 23.46
N ASP A 41 41.78 26.67 23.71
CA ASP A 41 40.51 27.29 23.30
C ASP A 41 40.37 27.32 21.75
N HIS A 42 41.50 27.25 21.04
CA HIS A 42 41.49 27.12 19.57
C HIS A 42 40.98 25.76 19.07
N LEU A 43 40.88 24.74 19.93
CA LEU A 43 40.45 23.38 19.58
C LEU A 43 39.05 23.02 20.11
N ASP A 44 38.31 23.95 20.71
CA ASP A 44 36.96 23.71 21.23
C ASP A 44 35.97 23.20 20.16
N GLN A 45 36.22 23.54 18.89
CA GLN A 45 35.40 23.10 17.75
C GLN A 45 35.58 21.62 17.37
N VAL A 46 36.57 20.92 17.96
CA VAL A 46 36.80 19.49 17.72
C VAL A 46 35.71 18.64 18.40
N GLN A 47 35.20 19.06 19.55
CA GLN A 47 34.11 18.36 20.25
C GLN A 47 32.81 18.32 19.41
N PRO A 48 32.30 19.45 18.89
CA PRO A 48 31.17 19.45 17.96
C PRO A 48 31.41 18.58 16.71
N LEU A 49 32.61 18.62 16.13
CA LEU A 49 32.94 17.83 14.95
C LEU A 49 32.94 16.32 15.24
N LEU A 50 33.45 15.91 16.40
CA LEU A 50 33.41 14.51 16.86
C LEU A 50 31.96 14.03 17.06
N ALA A 51 31.13 14.86 17.70
CA ALA A 51 29.71 14.55 17.89
C ALA A 51 28.99 14.39 16.54
N LEU A 52 29.34 15.24 15.55
CA LEU A 52 28.80 15.16 14.20
C LEU A 52 29.17 13.82 13.53
N PHE A 53 30.43 13.42 13.57
CA PHE A 53 30.86 12.14 12.99
C PHE A 53 30.19 10.93 13.65
N LYS A 54 30.03 10.93 14.97
CA LYS A 54 29.29 9.86 15.68
C LYS A 54 27.82 9.79 15.28
N SER A 55 27.17 10.94 15.13
CA SER A 55 25.78 11.00 14.65
C SER A 55 25.63 10.48 13.22
N LEU A 56 26.60 10.82 12.37
CA LEU A 56 26.68 10.35 10.99
C LEU A 56 26.90 8.85 10.88
N GLU A 57 27.71 8.25 11.74
CA GLU A 57 27.93 6.79 11.76
C GLU A 57 26.60 6.01 11.89
N LEU A 58 25.73 6.46 12.80
CA LEU A 58 24.40 5.87 13.00
C LEU A 58 23.45 6.16 11.84
N THR A 59 23.54 7.37 11.26
CA THR A 59 22.57 7.85 10.28
C THR A 59 22.90 7.41 8.85
N ALA A 60 24.17 7.29 8.49
CA ALA A 60 24.63 6.97 7.13
C ALA A 60 24.08 5.62 6.66
N THR A 61 24.17 4.58 7.50
CA THR A 61 23.64 3.24 7.19
C THR A 61 22.14 3.28 6.92
N ARG A 62 21.38 4.05 7.71
CA ARG A 62 19.93 4.17 7.54
C ARG A 62 19.57 4.97 6.29
N LEU A 63 20.33 6.03 6.00
CA LEU A 63 20.11 6.90 4.86
C LEU A 63 20.29 6.17 3.52
N GLU A 64 21.27 5.27 3.42
CA GLU A 64 21.47 4.45 2.21
C GLU A 64 20.25 3.61 1.84
N THR A 65 19.58 3.01 2.84
CA THR A 65 18.35 2.24 2.62
C THR A 65 17.14 3.09 2.27
N LEU A 66 17.02 4.29 2.86
CA LEU A 66 15.82 5.12 2.74
C LEU A 66 15.85 6.05 1.53
N ASN A 67 17.01 6.62 1.21
CA ASN A 67 17.17 7.58 0.12
C ASN A 67 18.60 7.52 -0.46
N PRO A 68 18.83 6.69 -1.49
CA PRO A 68 20.17 6.46 -2.05
C PRO A 68 20.76 7.70 -2.74
N GLU A 69 19.92 8.63 -3.21
CA GLU A 69 20.37 9.88 -3.83
C GLU A 69 20.94 10.84 -2.79
N ASN A 70 20.24 11.00 -1.66
CA ASN A 70 20.74 11.79 -0.54
C ASN A 70 21.95 11.16 0.13
N ALA A 71 22.01 9.83 0.20
CA ALA A 71 23.21 9.11 0.63
C ALA A 71 24.41 9.38 -0.29
N LYS A 72 24.18 9.48 -1.60
CA LYS A 72 25.22 9.85 -2.57
C LYS A 72 25.73 11.27 -2.34
N ILE A 73 24.85 12.26 -2.13
CA ILE A 73 25.25 13.65 -1.84
C ILE A 73 26.12 13.72 -0.57
N LEU A 74 25.69 13.04 0.49
CA LEU A 74 26.44 12.97 1.73
C LEU A 74 27.81 12.31 1.54
N ARG A 75 27.89 11.22 0.78
CA ARG A 75 29.15 10.53 0.47
C ARG A 75 30.09 11.40 -0.36
N ASP A 76 29.58 12.09 -1.38
CA ASP A 76 30.40 12.94 -2.23
C ASP A 76 30.99 14.11 -1.41
N ASN A 77 30.21 14.67 -0.47
CA ASN A 77 30.72 15.63 0.51
C ASN A 77 31.79 15.00 1.43
N MET A 78 31.54 13.80 1.97
CA MET A 78 32.52 13.08 2.80
C MET A 78 33.84 12.85 2.06
N SER A 79 33.79 12.43 0.80
CA SER A 79 34.99 12.24 -0.03
C SER A 79 35.77 13.55 -0.21
N GLN A 80 35.09 14.68 -0.40
CA GLN A 80 35.75 16.00 -0.44
C GLN A 80 36.39 16.39 0.91
N THR A 81 35.85 15.90 2.03
CA THR A 81 36.42 16.13 3.36
C THR A 81 37.61 15.23 3.70
N GLU A 82 37.79 14.10 3.01
CA GLU A 82 38.82 13.10 3.31
C GLU A 82 40.24 13.70 3.24
N GLY A 83 40.54 14.52 2.24
CA GLY A 83 41.86 15.15 2.10
C GLY A 83 42.20 16.10 3.27
N LYS A 84 41.18 16.78 3.79
CA LYS A 84 41.32 17.66 4.97
C LYS A 84 41.55 16.84 6.25
N LEU A 85 40.86 15.71 6.39
CA LEU A 85 41.07 14.78 7.51
C LEU A 85 42.46 14.14 7.49
N LYS A 86 42.93 13.69 6.33
CA LYS A 86 44.30 13.16 6.17
C LYS A 86 45.37 14.20 6.50
N SER A 87 45.14 15.46 6.12
CA SER A 87 46.06 16.56 6.47
C SER A 87 46.13 16.79 7.99
N LEU A 88 45.00 16.66 8.69
CA LEU A 88 44.96 16.71 10.15
C LEU A 88 45.61 15.47 10.79
N GLN A 89 45.48 14.29 10.18
CA GLN A 89 46.14 13.08 10.66
C GLN A 89 47.67 13.18 10.56
N VAL A 90 48.19 13.63 9.42
CA VAL A 90 49.63 13.87 9.25
C VAL A 90 50.16 14.87 10.28
N LEU A 91 49.37 15.89 10.63
CA LEU A 91 49.70 16.81 11.71
C LEU A 91 49.80 16.11 13.07
N LEU A 92 48.88 15.18 13.39
CA LEU A 92 48.93 14.41 14.65
C LEU A 92 50.13 13.46 14.68
N ASP A 93 50.44 12.82 13.56
CA ASP A 93 51.58 11.91 13.41
C ASP A 93 52.91 12.66 13.56
N ASP A 94 53.05 13.87 12.99
CA ASP A 94 54.20 14.77 13.14
C ASP A 94 54.44 15.18 14.61
N VAL A 95 53.38 15.22 15.42
CA VAL A 95 53.43 15.52 16.86
C VAL A 95 53.73 14.26 17.70
N GLY A 96 53.70 13.07 17.09
CA GLY A 96 53.87 11.79 17.79
C GLY A 96 52.64 11.37 18.60
N ILE A 97 51.45 11.88 18.27
CA ILE A 97 50.19 11.45 18.88
C ILE A 97 49.58 10.38 18.00
N SER A 98 49.68 9.12 18.42
CA SER A 98 48.97 8.05 17.75
C SER A 98 47.49 8.06 18.12
N PRO A 99 46.56 8.09 17.14
CA PRO A 99 45.12 8.04 17.40
C PRO A 99 44.62 6.71 17.99
N SER A 100 45.45 5.66 18.12
CA SER A 100 45.07 4.37 18.72
C SER A 100 45.38 4.23 20.22
N ALA A 101 46.02 5.22 20.84
CA ALA A 101 46.45 5.16 22.23
C ALA A 101 45.28 5.42 23.20
N THR A 102 44.37 4.46 23.28
CA THR A 102 43.40 4.42 24.36
C THR A 102 44.11 4.00 25.66
N THR A 103 44.09 4.91 26.63
CA THR A 103 44.11 4.67 28.08
C THR A 103 45.41 4.47 28.87
N ASP A 104 46.60 4.16 28.31
CA ASP A 104 47.76 3.79 29.17
C ASP A 104 49.02 4.69 29.13
N ILE A 105 48.99 5.82 28.41
CA ILE A 105 50.22 6.62 28.14
C ILE A 105 50.28 7.94 28.93
N LYS A 106 49.64 8.02 30.10
CA LYS A 106 49.64 9.27 30.90
C LYS A 106 51.01 9.60 31.51
N GLY A 107 51.88 8.59 31.70
CA GLY A 107 53.19 8.73 32.35
C GLY A 107 54.37 8.99 31.40
N LYS A 108 54.50 8.21 30.31
CA LYS A 108 55.66 8.26 29.41
C LYS A 108 55.54 9.26 28.26
N MET A 109 54.32 9.66 27.88
CA MET A 109 54.13 10.61 26.77
C MET A 109 54.55 12.03 27.16
N LYS A 110 54.44 12.40 28.44
CA LYS A 110 54.65 13.77 28.93
C LYS A 110 56.05 14.34 28.63
N GLU A 111 57.07 13.49 28.62
CA GLU A 111 58.47 13.92 28.44
C GLU A 111 58.85 14.04 26.95
N THR A 112 58.38 13.12 26.10
CA THR A 112 58.56 13.20 24.64
C THR A 112 57.67 14.28 24.01
N PHE A 113 56.44 14.43 24.53
CA PHE A 113 55.51 15.50 24.18
C PHE A 113 56.07 16.88 24.58
N ARG A 114 56.81 16.97 25.69
CA ARG A 114 57.46 18.21 26.16
C ARG A 114 58.47 18.81 25.19
N VAL A 115 59.17 17.97 24.43
CA VAL A 115 60.28 18.37 23.55
C VAL A 115 59.83 18.62 22.10
N VAL A 116 58.84 17.86 21.61
CA VAL A 116 58.41 17.91 20.20
C VAL A 116 57.21 18.85 19.97
N VAL A 117 56.32 19.05 20.96
CA VAL A 117 55.05 19.79 20.77
C VAL A 117 55.21 21.30 20.83
N TYR A 118 56.09 21.81 21.70
CA TYR A 118 56.28 23.25 21.86
C TYR A 118 56.76 23.99 20.59
N PRO A 119 57.60 23.38 19.72
CA PRO A 119 57.94 23.98 18.42
C PRO A 119 56.90 23.75 17.31
N ILE A 120 55.82 23.01 17.54
CA ILE A 120 54.70 22.86 16.59
C ILE A 120 53.87 24.13 16.64
N LYS A 121 54.41 25.12 15.92
CA LYS A 121 54.04 26.53 15.87
C LYS A 121 52.53 26.77 15.87
N LYS A 122 52.15 27.85 16.54
CA LYS A 122 50.84 28.53 16.51
C LYS A 122 50.19 28.59 15.11
N SER A 123 50.97 28.63 14.02
CA SER A 123 50.42 28.61 12.64
C SER A 123 49.89 27.25 12.18
N LYS A 124 50.53 26.12 12.52
CA LYS A 124 50.03 24.76 12.20
C LYS A 124 48.73 24.49 12.96
N LEU A 125 48.66 24.93 14.21
CA LEU A 125 47.47 24.90 15.07
C LEU A 125 46.31 25.77 14.54
N LYS A 126 46.62 26.99 14.06
CA LYS A 126 45.64 27.85 13.40
C LYS A 126 45.10 27.19 12.12
N GLY A 127 45.97 26.56 11.33
CA GLY A 127 45.56 25.79 10.14
C GLY A 127 44.68 24.58 10.48
N ALA A 128 45.01 23.85 11.54
CA ALA A 128 44.19 22.74 12.04
C ALA A 128 42.79 23.24 12.46
N ARG A 129 42.71 24.33 13.22
CA ARG A 129 41.43 24.96 13.60
C ARG A 129 40.61 25.38 12.38
N GLN A 130 41.23 26.05 11.41
CA GLN A 130 40.55 26.46 10.17
C GLN A 130 40.02 25.25 9.40
N THR A 131 40.78 24.16 9.38
CA THR A 131 40.36 22.90 8.73
C THR A 131 39.18 22.28 9.46
N VAL A 132 39.23 22.16 10.79
CA VAL A 132 38.12 21.66 11.63
C VAL A 132 36.85 22.50 11.45
N GLN A 133 36.98 23.83 11.45
CA GLN A 133 35.84 24.73 11.24
C GLN A 133 35.26 24.59 9.83
N ALA A 134 36.10 24.49 8.80
CA ALA A 134 35.64 24.28 7.42
C ALA A 134 34.94 22.93 7.24
N LEU A 135 35.43 21.88 7.91
CA LEU A 135 34.79 20.56 7.95
C LEU A 135 33.41 20.65 8.62
N LEU A 136 33.34 21.25 9.81
CA LEU A 136 32.10 21.39 10.56
C LEU A 136 31.05 22.16 9.75
N SER A 137 31.41 23.29 9.15
CA SER A 137 30.49 24.09 8.35
C SER A 137 30.00 23.35 7.10
N SER A 138 30.91 22.69 6.36
CA SER A 138 30.54 21.98 5.12
C SER A 138 29.65 20.77 5.39
N LEU A 139 29.98 19.98 6.41
CA LEU A 139 29.21 18.79 6.80
C LEU A 139 27.85 19.19 7.36
N THR A 140 27.79 20.20 8.23
CA THR A 140 26.51 20.67 8.80
C THR A 140 25.57 21.19 7.71
N ALA A 141 26.07 22.00 6.77
CA ALA A 141 25.26 22.49 5.65
C ALA A 141 24.73 21.34 4.78
N THR A 142 25.57 20.34 4.48
CA THR A 142 25.17 19.18 3.68
C THR A 142 24.10 18.35 4.41
N ILE A 143 24.27 18.10 5.71
CA ILE A 143 23.30 17.36 6.53
C ILE A 143 21.97 18.11 6.61
N GLN A 144 22.00 19.43 6.75
CA GLN A 144 20.77 20.25 6.76
C GLN A 144 20.05 20.20 5.41
N THR A 145 20.77 20.33 4.29
CA THR A 145 20.17 20.22 2.95
C THR A 145 19.56 18.84 2.72
N VAL A 146 20.28 17.76 3.07
CA VAL A 146 19.78 16.38 2.97
C VAL A 146 18.57 16.16 3.88
N GLY A 147 18.58 16.74 5.08
CA GLY A 147 17.45 16.68 6.01
C GLY A 147 16.20 17.35 5.46
N LEU A 148 16.34 18.56 4.92
CA LEU A 148 15.23 19.30 4.30
C LEU A 148 14.67 18.57 3.08
N ASP A 149 15.53 18.03 2.22
CA ASP A 149 15.09 17.27 1.04
C ASP A 149 14.31 16.00 1.43
N LEU A 150 14.77 15.29 2.47
CA LEU A 150 14.06 14.14 3.01
C LEU A 150 12.68 14.53 3.58
N GLU A 151 12.60 15.63 4.33
CA GLU A 151 11.33 16.15 4.86
C GLU A 151 10.36 16.56 3.74
N ILE A 152 10.84 17.25 2.71
CA ILE A 152 10.03 17.65 1.54
C ILE A 152 9.51 16.39 0.83
N SER A 153 10.38 15.41 0.59
CA SER A 153 10.02 14.14 -0.06
C SER A 153 8.98 13.36 0.75
N GLN A 154 9.14 13.28 2.07
CA GLN A 154 8.18 12.62 2.95
C GLN A 154 6.82 13.33 2.95
N ASN A 155 6.80 14.66 3.02
CA ASN A 155 5.57 15.43 2.97
C ASN A 155 4.85 15.26 1.62
N HIS A 156 5.59 15.20 0.51
CA HIS A 156 5.03 14.94 -0.80
C HIS A 156 4.36 13.55 -0.85
N ILE A 157 5.05 12.49 -0.42
CA ILE A 157 4.49 11.13 -0.38
C ILE A 157 3.25 11.07 0.52
N LEU A 158 3.29 11.70 1.70
CA LEU A 158 2.14 11.76 2.60
C LEU A 158 0.96 12.50 1.96
N ASN A 159 1.20 13.59 1.24
CA ASN A 159 0.14 14.33 0.56
C ASN A 159 -0.52 13.50 -0.57
N GLU A 160 0.29 12.81 -1.38
CA GLU A 160 -0.23 11.93 -2.43
C GLU A 160 -1.00 10.73 -1.86
N ALA A 161 -0.55 10.17 -0.73
CA ALA A 161 -1.29 9.15 0.00
C ALA A 161 -2.64 9.68 0.50
N HIS A 162 -2.68 10.89 1.08
CA HIS A 162 -3.93 11.52 1.52
C HIS A 162 -4.91 11.75 0.35
N LYS A 163 -4.42 12.21 -0.80
CA LYS A 163 -5.26 12.36 -2.01
C LYS A 163 -5.85 11.03 -2.46
N THR A 164 -5.03 9.97 -2.49
CA THR A 164 -5.47 8.62 -2.88
C THR A 164 -6.54 8.08 -1.93
N VAL A 165 -6.34 8.26 -0.61
CA VAL A 165 -7.33 7.86 0.40
C VAL A 165 -8.64 8.65 0.25
N ALA A 166 -8.58 9.95 -0.05
CA ALA A 166 -9.77 10.76 -0.29
C ALA A 166 -10.57 10.28 -1.50
N VAL A 167 -9.89 9.95 -2.61
CA VAL A 167 -10.52 9.37 -3.82
C VAL A 167 -11.18 8.03 -3.49
N ILE A 168 -10.47 7.12 -2.81
CA ILE A 168 -11.02 5.81 -2.40
C ILE A 168 -12.27 6.00 -1.53
N LYS A 169 -12.25 6.98 -0.62
CA LYS A 169 -13.41 7.29 0.24
C LYS A 169 -14.60 7.79 -0.58
N SER A 170 -14.38 8.66 -1.56
CA SER A 170 -15.43 9.15 -2.46
C SER A 170 -16.06 7.99 -3.25
N ASN A 171 -15.22 7.16 -3.88
CA ASN A 171 -15.68 6.01 -4.64
C ASN A 171 -16.44 5.00 -3.76
N SER A 172 -16.03 4.83 -2.50
CA SER A 172 -16.75 3.96 -1.55
C SER A 172 -18.15 4.48 -1.23
N ILE A 173 -18.34 5.80 -1.15
CA ILE A 173 -19.66 6.41 -0.93
C ILE A 173 -20.54 6.23 -2.17
N GLU A 174 -20.00 6.49 -3.35
CA GLU A 174 -20.71 6.31 -4.63
C GLU A 174 -21.14 4.84 -4.83
N MET A 175 -20.22 3.90 -4.60
CA MET A 175 -20.51 2.47 -4.67
C MET A 175 -21.59 2.05 -3.68
N LYS A 176 -21.63 2.63 -2.46
CA LYS A 176 -22.72 2.37 -1.50
C LYS A 176 -24.07 2.89 -2.01
N ALA A 177 -24.09 4.06 -2.65
CA ALA A 177 -25.32 4.64 -3.21
C ALA A 177 -25.84 3.81 -4.40
N GLU A 178 -24.95 3.35 -5.27
CA GLU A 178 -25.29 2.45 -6.37
C GLU A 178 -25.79 1.10 -5.85
N MET A 179 -25.16 0.54 -4.83
CA MET A 179 -25.58 -0.72 -4.21
C MET A 179 -26.98 -0.61 -3.60
N ALA A 180 -27.29 0.50 -2.90
CA ALA A 180 -28.63 0.76 -2.38
C ALA A 180 -29.67 0.87 -3.51
N THR A 181 -29.31 1.52 -4.62
CA THR A 181 -30.17 1.63 -5.80
C THR A 181 -30.43 0.26 -6.44
N SER A 182 -29.39 -0.56 -6.58
CA SER A 182 -29.51 -1.92 -7.11
C SER A 182 -30.40 -2.79 -6.22
N TYR A 183 -30.21 -2.74 -4.90
CA TYR A 183 -31.04 -3.46 -3.93
C TYR A 183 -32.53 -3.13 -4.07
N ASN A 184 -32.87 -1.84 -4.20
CA ASN A 184 -34.26 -1.41 -4.40
C ASN A 184 -34.84 -1.93 -5.73
N LYS A 185 -34.05 -1.96 -6.81
CA LYS A 185 -34.48 -2.54 -8.09
C LYS A 185 -34.70 -4.04 -7.99
N VAL A 186 -33.85 -4.76 -7.25
CA VAL A 186 -34.03 -6.21 -7.02
C VAL A 186 -35.30 -6.47 -6.21
N ALA A 187 -35.54 -5.70 -5.16
CA ALA A 187 -36.78 -5.80 -4.36
C ALA A 187 -38.03 -5.51 -5.20
N ASP A 188 -37.99 -4.53 -6.12
CA ASP A 188 -39.08 -4.26 -7.07
C ASP A 188 -39.33 -5.46 -8.01
N VAL A 189 -38.26 -6.03 -8.58
CA VAL A 189 -38.36 -7.21 -9.46
C VAL A 189 -38.96 -8.41 -8.71
N GLU A 190 -38.56 -8.62 -7.45
CA GLU A 190 -39.12 -9.67 -6.61
C GLU A 190 -40.61 -9.45 -6.36
N GLY A 191 -41.02 -8.21 -6.04
CA GLY A 191 -42.43 -7.84 -5.91
C GLY A 191 -43.25 -8.10 -7.19
N ARG A 192 -42.70 -7.72 -8.34
CA ARG A 192 -43.34 -7.98 -9.65
C ARG A 192 -43.45 -9.47 -9.96
N LEU A 193 -42.45 -10.27 -9.61
CA LEU A 193 -42.49 -11.72 -9.80
C LEU A 193 -43.61 -12.36 -8.98
N ILE A 194 -43.79 -11.92 -7.73
CA ILE A 194 -44.88 -12.39 -6.86
C ILE A 194 -46.24 -12.06 -7.49
N SER A 195 -46.44 -10.84 -7.99
CA SER A 195 -47.69 -10.46 -8.68
C SER A 195 -47.95 -11.32 -9.91
N VAL A 196 -46.94 -11.54 -10.76
CA VAL A 196 -47.06 -12.39 -11.95
C VAL A 196 -47.40 -13.84 -11.57
N GLN A 197 -46.82 -14.37 -10.51
CA GLN A 197 -47.16 -15.71 -10.00
C GLN A 197 -48.62 -15.80 -9.53
N GLN A 198 -49.13 -14.75 -8.87
CA GLN A 198 -50.54 -14.68 -8.46
C GLN A 198 -51.47 -14.62 -9.67
N ASP A 199 -51.15 -13.80 -10.67
CA ASP A 199 -51.93 -13.69 -11.91
C ASP A 199 -51.97 -15.01 -12.67
N LEU A 200 -50.84 -15.71 -12.79
CA LEU A 200 -50.76 -17.04 -13.41
C LEU A 200 -51.62 -18.08 -12.67
N CYS A 201 -51.59 -18.08 -11.33
CA CYS A 201 -52.43 -18.96 -10.53
C CYS A 201 -53.93 -18.65 -10.73
N GLY A 202 -54.29 -17.37 -10.77
CA GLY A 202 -55.65 -16.93 -11.06
C GLY A 202 -56.12 -17.35 -12.44
N PHE A 203 -55.28 -17.17 -13.46
CA PHE A 203 -55.55 -17.61 -14.83
C PHE A 203 -55.73 -19.12 -14.92
N SER A 204 -54.83 -19.91 -14.32
CA SER A 204 -54.94 -21.37 -14.29
C SER A 204 -56.27 -21.82 -13.70
N LYS A 205 -56.62 -21.31 -12.50
CA LYS A 205 -57.90 -21.65 -11.85
C LYS A 205 -59.11 -21.29 -12.71
N LYS A 206 -59.08 -20.13 -13.37
CA LYS A 206 -60.15 -19.70 -14.28
C LYS A 206 -60.24 -20.62 -15.49
N ALA A 207 -59.11 -20.94 -16.13
CA ALA A 207 -59.06 -21.83 -17.28
C ALA A 207 -59.55 -23.24 -16.94
N ASP A 208 -59.14 -23.79 -15.80
CA ASP A 208 -59.59 -25.10 -15.31
C ASP A 208 -61.10 -25.11 -15.04
N GLY A 209 -61.64 -24.02 -14.47
CA GLY A 209 -63.08 -23.86 -14.25
C GLY A 209 -63.89 -23.81 -15.55
N GLU A 210 -63.47 -22.99 -16.52
CA GLU A 210 -64.12 -22.86 -17.83
C GLU A 210 -64.06 -24.17 -18.64
N LEU A 211 -62.89 -24.83 -18.70
CA LEU A 211 -62.75 -26.12 -19.36
C LEU A 211 -63.60 -27.21 -18.69
N GLY A 212 -63.70 -27.18 -17.36
CA GLY A 212 -64.58 -28.06 -16.59
C GLY A 212 -66.06 -27.87 -16.94
N PHE A 213 -66.51 -26.61 -17.04
CA PHE A 213 -67.88 -26.28 -17.44
C PHE A 213 -68.18 -26.77 -18.86
N ILE A 214 -67.31 -26.45 -19.84
CA ILE A 214 -67.47 -26.89 -21.24
C ILE A 214 -67.51 -28.43 -21.34
N SER A 215 -66.66 -29.12 -20.59
CA SER A 215 -66.63 -30.59 -20.55
C SER A 215 -67.93 -31.19 -20.01
N ALA A 216 -68.46 -30.61 -18.92
CA ALA A 216 -69.73 -31.05 -18.34
C ALA A 216 -70.91 -30.83 -19.31
N ASP A 217 -70.99 -29.64 -19.89
CA ASP A 217 -72.03 -29.26 -20.87
C ASP A 217 -71.98 -30.15 -22.12
N THR A 218 -70.78 -30.41 -22.65
CA THR A 218 -70.58 -31.31 -23.80
C THR A 218 -71.00 -32.75 -23.47
N LYS A 219 -70.69 -33.23 -22.26
CA LYS A 219 -71.09 -34.57 -21.81
C LYS A 219 -72.61 -34.68 -21.68
N GLU A 220 -73.25 -33.69 -21.08
CA GLU A 220 -74.71 -33.63 -20.95
C GLU A 220 -75.37 -33.60 -22.34
N GLY A 221 -74.88 -32.77 -23.25
CA GLY A 221 -75.35 -32.72 -24.64
C GLY A 221 -75.22 -34.06 -25.38
N LEU A 222 -74.12 -34.79 -25.18
CA LEU A 222 -73.91 -36.11 -25.77
C LEU A 222 -74.87 -37.17 -25.19
N GLU A 223 -75.10 -37.15 -23.87
CA GLU A 223 -76.06 -38.04 -23.22
C GLU A 223 -77.49 -37.77 -23.70
N ASN A 224 -77.88 -36.50 -23.81
CA ASN A 224 -79.16 -36.08 -24.38
C ASN A 224 -79.32 -36.53 -25.84
N THR A 225 -78.28 -36.34 -26.66
CA THR A 225 -78.29 -36.79 -28.07
C THR A 225 -78.44 -38.30 -28.17
N ARG A 226 -77.73 -39.07 -27.33
CA ARG A 226 -77.84 -40.54 -27.27
C ARG A 226 -79.25 -40.98 -26.87
N ALA A 227 -79.86 -40.31 -25.90
CA ALA A 227 -81.23 -40.59 -25.47
C ALA A 227 -82.23 -40.36 -26.62
N ILE A 228 -82.11 -39.24 -27.34
CA ILE A 228 -82.95 -38.94 -28.52
C ILE A 228 -82.79 -40.02 -29.60
N LEU A 229 -81.55 -40.42 -29.91
CA LEU A 229 -81.28 -41.46 -30.90
C LEU A 229 -81.93 -42.80 -30.52
N GLY A 230 -81.90 -43.15 -29.23
CA GLY A 230 -82.57 -44.33 -28.69
C GLY A 230 -84.08 -44.29 -28.87
N LEU A 231 -84.71 -43.14 -28.57
CA LEU A 231 -86.15 -42.92 -28.80
C LEU A 231 -86.51 -43.04 -30.28
N MET A 232 -85.73 -42.41 -31.18
CA MET A 232 -85.94 -42.50 -32.63
C MET A 232 -85.86 -43.95 -33.13
N ASN A 233 -84.89 -44.73 -32.65
CA ASN A 233 -84.74 -46.12 -33.06
C ASN A 233 -85.91 -46.98 -32.57
N ASN A 234 -86.41 -46.74 -31.35
CA ASN A 234 -87.61 -47.41 -30.83
C ASN A 234 -88.85 -47.07 -31.67
N LEU A 235 -89.07 -45.79 -31.99
CA LEU A 235 -90.16 -45.35 -32.86
C LEU A 235 -90.05 -45.99 -34.26
N SER A 236 -88.85 -46.09 -34.82
CA SER A 236 -88.61 -46.76 -36.11
C SER A 236 -88.98 -48.24 -36.05
N LEU A 237 -88.64 -48.95 -34.97
CA LEU A 237 -89.04 -50.35 -34.74
C LEU A 237 -90.56 -50.49 -34.62
N GLN A 238 -91.22 -49.59 -33.86
CA GLN A 238 -92.68 -49.58 -33.74
C GLN A 238 -93.36 -49.36 -35.10
N LEU A 239 -92.87 -48.43 -35.92
CA LEU A 239 -93.39 -48.18 -37.28
C LEU A 239 -93.19 -49.39 -38.21
N LYS A 240 -92.06 -50.10 -38.11
CA LYS A 240 -91.86 -51.33 -38.89
C LYS A 240 -92.83 -52.44 -38.47
N GLN A 241 -93.10 -52.59 -37.17
CA GLN A 241 -94.06 -53.57 -36.66
C GLN A 241 -95.50 -53.25 -37.11
N THR A 242 -95.90 -51.98 -37.09
CA THR A 242 -97.24 -51.57 -37.57
C THR A 242 -97.37 -51.71 -39.09
N SER A 243 -96.31 -51.42 -39.86
CA SER A 243 -96.29 -51.63 -41.32
C SER A 243 -96.31 -53.11 -41.71
N SER A 244 -95.59 -53.99 -40.98
CA SER A 244 -95.63 -55.44 -41.20
C SER A 244 -96.98 -56.05 -40.84
N ASN A 245 -97.69 -55.49 -39.86
CA ASN A 245 -99.05 -55.91 -39.52
C ASN A 245 -100.08 -55.42 -40.56
N ALA A 246 -99.83 -54.28 -41.21
CA ALA A 246 -100.71 -53.75 -42.26
C ALA A 246 -100.60 -54.50 -43.60
N SER A 247 -99.41 -55.01 -43.97
CA SER A 247 -99.20 -55.79 -45.20
C SER A 247 -99.63 -57.26 -45.13
N GLY A 248 -99.92 -57.79 -43.93
CA GLY A 248 -100.49 -59.13 -43.73
C GLY A 248 -102.01 -59.22 -43.91
N THR A 249 -102.71 -58.09 -44.02
CA THR A 249 -104.19 -58.01 -44.13
C THR A 249 -104.70 -57.64 -45.53
N SER A 250 -103.85 -57.77 -46.55
CA SER A 250 -104.26 -57.64 -47.96
C SER A 250 -104.10 -58.96 -48.70
N GLN A 251 -104.87 -59.98 -48.29
CA GLN A 251 -105.25 -61.14 -49.11
C GLN A 251 -106.22 -62.05 -48.34
N SER A 252 -107.51 -61.70 -48.33
CA SER A 252 -108.61 -62.64 -48.08
C SER A 252 -109.96 -61.90 -48.12
N HIS A 253 -110.83 -62.30 -49.07
CA HIS A 253 -112.29 -62.05 -49.15
C HIS A 253 -112.73 -60.63 -49.61
N ILE A 254 -113.49 -60.38 -50.70
CA ILE A 254 -114.66 -61.01 -51.39
C ILE A 254 -114.86 -60.29 -52.75
N THR A 255 -114.91 -60.91 -53.94
CA THR A 255 -116.04 -61.53 -54.69
C THR A 255 -117.34 -60.70 -54.80
N VAL A 256 -117.53 -59.95 -55.90
CA VAL A 256 -118.55 -60.11 -56.97
C VAL A 256 -118.06 -59.32 -58.18
#